data_AF-A0A0M1JFS8-F1
#
_entry.id   AF-A0A0M1JFS8-F1
#
_cell.length_a   1.000
_cell.length_b   1.000
_cell.length_c   1.000
_cell.angle_alpha   90.00
_cell.angle_beta   90.00
_cell.angle_gamma   90.00
#
_symmetry.space_group_name_H-M   'P 1'
#
loop_
_entity.id
_entity.type
_entity.pdbx_description
1 polymer ?
#
loop_
_entity_poly.entity_id
_entity_poly.type
_entity_poly.pdbx_seq_one_letter_code
_entity_poly.pdbx_strand_id
1 'polypeptide(L)' 'MNTQYVFNAAGEPTSVIIPINEYEELLSAAALQDETAFLLREPNGTILRQRIKNIRKGCNIIERDLLPDED' A
#
# COMPACT_ATOMS: atom_id res chain seq x y z
N MET A 1 15.49 -18.76 6.26
CA MET A 1 14.14 -18.17 6.27
C MET A 1 13.17 -19.25 5.82
N ASN A 2 12.20 -19.61 6.66
CA ASN A 2 11.19 -20.61 6.30
C ASN A 2 9.91 -19.84 5.98
N THR A 3 9.70 -19.56 4.70
CA THR A 3 8.59 -18.74 4.24
C THR A 3 7.33 -19.59 4.19
N GLN A 4 6.32 -19.23 4.98
CA GLN A 4 5.08 -19.99 5.05
C GLN A 4 4.06 -19.40 4.08
N TYR A 5 3.49 -20.23 3.21
CA TYR A 5 2.52 -19.81 2.20
C TYR A 5 1.12 -20.33 2.54
N VAL A 6 0.12 -19.55 2.19
CA VAL A 6 -1.29 -19.97 2.14
C VAL A 6 -1.59 -20.32 0.70
N PHE A 7 -2.19 -21.50 0.48
CA PHE A 7 -2.50 -22.02 -0.85
C PHE A 7 -4.01 -22.07 -1.07
N ASN A 8 -4.46 -21.85 -2.31
CA ASN A 8 -5.86 -22.04 -2.69
C ASN A 8 -6.20 -23.54 -2.88
N ALA A 9 -7.46 -23.82 -3.21
CA ALA A 9 -7.93 -25.18 -3.48
C ALA A 9 -7.27 -25.84 -4.71
N ALA A 10 -6.68 -25.05 -5.62
CA ALA A 10 -5.92 -25.53 -6.77
C ALA A 10 -4.43 -25.79 -6.44
N GLY A 11 -3.98 -25.51 -5.21
CA GLY A 11 -2.59 -25.68 -4.78
C GLY A 11 -1.67 -24.51 -5.16
N GLU A 12 -2.22 -23.37 -5.57
CA GLU A 12 -1.46 -22.18 -5.93
C GLU A 12 -1.28 -21.25 -4.71
N PRO A 13 -0.11 -20.64 -4.52
CA PRO A 13 0.13 -19.73 -3.41
C PRO A 13 -0.66 -18.42 -3.61
N THR A 14 -1.52 -18.08 -2.64
CA THR A 14 -2.34 -16.87 -2.67
C THR A 14 -1.90 -15.83 -1.66
N SER A 15 -1.20 -16.23 -0.60
CA SER A 15 -0.67 -15.31 0.40
C SER A 15 0.59 -15.87 1.05
N VAL A 16 1.36 -14.99 1.68
CA VAL A 16 2.56 -15.36 2.43
C VAL A 16 2.44 -14.84 3.86
N ILE A 17 2.85 -15.66 4.81
CA ILE A 17 2.93 -15.30 6.23
C ILE A 17 4.39 -14.93 6.49
N ILE A 18 4.59 -13.68 6.90
CA ILE A 18 5.88 -13.13 7.27
C ILE A 18 5.80 -12.52 8.67
N PRO A 19 6.92 -12.50 9.43
CA PRO A 19 7.04 -11.71 10.65
C PRO A 19 6.72 -10.22 10.42
N ILE A 20 6.16 -9.56 11.44
CA ILE A 20 5.73 -8.17 11.32
C ILE A 20 6.88 -7.20 11.02
N ASN A 21 8.08 -7.46 11.55
CA ASN A 21 9.28 -6.66 11.25
C ASN A 21 9.69 -6.77 9.78
N GLU A 22 9.61 -7.97 9.19
CA GLU A 22 9.89 -8.15 7.76
C GLU A 22 8.83 -7.46 6.88
N TYR A 23 7.56 -7.45 7.33
CA TYR A 23 6.49 -6.70 6.65
C TYR A 23 6.76 -5.19 6.65
N GLU A 24 7.17 -4.63 7.79
CA GLU A 24 7.49 -3.20 7.92
C GLU A 24 8.72 -2.80 7.09
N GLU A 25 9.74 -3.66 7.01
CA GLU A 25 10.91 -3.46 6.15
C GLU A 25 10.52 -3.48 4.67
N LEU A 26 9.71 -4.46 4.24
CA LEU A 26 9.20 -4.57 2.87
C LEU A 26 8.32 -3.38 2.49
N LEU A 27 7.45 -2.93 3.40
CA LEU A 27 6.65 -1.72 3.20
C LEU A 27 7.52 -0.47 3.04
N SER A 28 8.56 -0.35 3.85
CA SER A 28 9.48 0.79 3.78
C SER A 28 10.28 0.79 2.47
N ALA A 29 10.70 -0.39 2.02
CA ALA A 29 11.37 -0.57 0.73
C ALA A 29 10.42 -0.35 -0.47
N ALA A 30 9.17 -0.80 -0.38
CA ALA A 30 8.16 -0.60 -1.43
C ALA A 30 7.70 0.87 -1.53
N ALA A 31 7.61 1.59 -0.40
CA ALA A 31 7.27 3.01 -0.37
C ALA A 31 8.32 3.91 -1.04
N LEU A 32 9.56 3.42 -1.21
CA LEU A 32 10.61 4.10 -2.00
C LEU A 32 10.42 3.94 -3.51
N GLN A 33 9.57 3.02 -3.96
CA GLN A 33 9.40 2.68 -5.38
C GLN A 33 7.98 2.93 -5.92
N ASP A 34 6.95 3.06 -5.06
CA ASP A 34 5.55 3.21 -5.50
C ASP A 34 4.70 4.04 -4.51
N GLU A 35 4.04 5.10 -4.98
CA GLU A 35 3.14 5.96 -4.20
C GLU A 35 1.94 5.21 -3.59
N THR A 36 1.57 4.06 -4.16
CA THR A 36 0.45 3.24 -3.66
C THR A 36 0.79 2.54 -2.34
N ALA A 37 2.07 2.24 -2.09
CA ALA A 37 2.53 1.63 -0.84
C ALA A 37 2.39 2.58 0.36
N PHE A 38 2.48 3.90 0.14
CA PHE A 38 2.22 4.91 1.16
C PHE A 38 0.77 4.87 1.67
N LEU A 39 -0.20 4.63 0.79
CA LEU A 39 -1.62 4.58 1.14
C LEU A 39 -1.99 3.32 1.96
N LEU A 40 -1.25 2.22 1.77
CA LEU A 40 -1.40 0.99 2.55
C LEU A 40 -0.76 1.07 3.93
N ARG A 41 0.19 1.99 4.11
CA ARG A 41 0.88 2.26 5.38
C ARG A 41 0.03 3.06 6.37
N GLU A 42 -1.06 3.67 5.92
CA GLU A 42 -1.96 4.42 6.80
C GLU A 42 -2.76 3.46 7.71
N PRO A 43 -2.62 3.54 9.04
CA PRO A 43 -3.25 2.61 9.98
C PRO A 43 -4.80 2.62 9.92
N ASN A 44 -5.40 3.72 9.45
CA ASN A 44 -6.86 3.89 9.36
C ASN A 44 -7.39 3.91 7.90
N GLY A 45 -6.49 3.92 6.90
CA GLY A 45 -6.84 4.00 5.47
C GLY A 45 -7.70 5.21 5.12
N THR A 46 -7.63 6.28 5.90
CA THR A 46 -8.48 7.48 5.78
C THR A 46 -8.19 8.23 4.48
N ILE A 47 -6.90 8.41 4.16
CA ILE A 47 -6.42 9.04 2.93
C ILE A 47 -6.79 8.17 1.72
N LEU A 48 -6.66 6.84 1.83
CA LEU A 48 -7.06 5.91 0.77
C LEU A 48 -8.57 5.99 0.48
N ARG A 49 -9.42 5.97 1.51
CA ARG A 49 -10.89 6.14 1.37
C ARG A 49 -11.26 7.50 0.79
N GLN A 50 -10.58 8.56 1.21
CA GLN A 50 -10.79 9.91 0.69
C GLN A 50 -10.43 9.97 -0.80
N ARG A 51 -9.29 9.37 -1.22
CA ARG A 51 -8.89 9.27 -2.63
C ARG A 51 -9.88 8.48 -3.47
N ILE A 52 -10.34 7.32 -3.00
CA ILE A 52 -11.40 6.53 -3.68
C ILE A 52 -12.68 7.36 -3.85
N LYS A 53 -13.07 8.10 -2.81
CA LYS A 53 -14.24 8.98 -2.84
C LYS A 53 -14.08 10.12 -3.85
N ASN A 54 -12.89 10.67 -3.99
CA ASN A 54 -12.58 11.74 -4.95
C ASN A 54 -12.61 11.24 -6.39
N ILE A 55 -12.00 10.07 -6.67
CA ILE A 55 -12.07 9.41 -7.98
C ILE A 55 -13.52 9.10 -8.37
N ARG A 56 -14.31 8.56 -7.43
CA ARG A 56 -15.73 8.25 -7.65
C ARG A 56 -16.57 9.49 -7.98
N LYS A 57 -16.13 10.68 -7.55
CA LYS A 57 -16.77 11.96 -7.83
C LYS A 57 -16.27 12.63 -9.11
N GLY A 58 -15.36 12.01 -9.86
CA GLY A 58 -14.78 12.60 -11.06
C GLY A 58 -13.84 13.78 -10.76
N CYS A 59 -13.41 13.95 -9.50
CA CYS A 59 -12.38 14.90 -9.15
C CYS A 59 -11.04 14.26 -9.56
N ASN A 60 -10.60 14.53 -10.79
CA ASN A 60 -9.29 14.09 -11.26
C ASN A 60 -8.22 14.62 -10.31
N ILE A 61 -7.40 13.72 -9.78
CA ILE A 61 -6.22 14.04 -9.00
C ILE A 61 -5.31 14.82 -9.94
N ILE A 62 -5.21 16.12 -9.74
CA ILE A 62 -4.18 16.93 -10.40
C ILE A 62 -2.87 16.50 -9.73
N GLU A 63 -1.92 16.05 -10.53
CA GLU A 63 -0.59 15.53 -10.16
C GLU A 63 0.28 16.48 -9.29
N ARG A 64 -0.23 17.64 -8.85
CA ARG A 64 0.56 18.75 -8.31
C ARG A 64 0.58 18.92 -6.79
N ASP A 65 -0.25 18.22 -6.03
CA ASP A 65 -0.33 18.46 -4.57
C ASP A 65 0.48 17.46 -3.72
N LEU A 66 1.42 16.72 -4.31
CA LEU A 66 2.25 15.74 -3.61
C LEU A 66 3.66 16.23 -3.22
N LEU A 67 3.98 17.49 -3.48
CA LEU A 67 5.19 18.10 -2.92
C LEU A 67 4.74 19.19 -1.93
N PRO A 68 5.11 19.10 -0.64
CA PRO A 68 5.03 20.26 0.22
C PRO A 68 6.02 21.29 -0.34
N ASP A 69 5.56 22.52 -0.59
CA ASP A 69 6.48 23.64 -0.80
C ASP A 69 7.29 23.80 0.50
N GLU A 70 8.58 23.47 0.45
CA GLU A 70 9.51 23.81 1.51
C GLU A 70 9.76 25.33 1.44
N ASP A 71 9.31 26.06 2.47
CA ASP A 71 9.78 27.41 2.82
C ASP A 71 11.22 27.37 3.34
#